data_AF-A0A932X5S7-F1
#
_entry.id   AF-A0A932X5S7-F1
#
_cell.length_a   1.000
_cell.length_b   1.000
_cell.length_c   1.000
_cell.angle_alpha   90.00
_cell.angle_beta   90.00
_cell.angle_gamma   90.00
#
_symmetry.space_group_name_H-M   'P 1'
#
loop_
_entity.id
_entity.type
_entity.pdbx_description
1 polymer ?
#
loop_
_entity_poly.entity_id
_entity_poly.type
_entity_poly.pdbx_seq_one_letter_code
_entity_poly.pdbx_strand_id
1 'polypeptide(L)'
;MTTAPVLEKGEYKWGFHDSQEGYAFKSGKGLDSAIVSQISALKDEPAWMREFRLKSLEIFQSKPLPRWGGDLSSINFDDIFYYVKASEKQGKSWDEVPADIKRTFDRLGIPEAERKFLAGVGAQYESEVVYHSIREDLKKQGVIFVATDTALKEHPDLFKQYWATVIPPDDNKLAALNSAVWSGGSFIYVPPGVKVEIPLQAYFRINTENMGQFERTLIIVDEGAYVHYVE
;
A
#
# COMPACT_ATOMS: atom_id res chain seq x y z
N MET A 1 -18.55 31.06 25.14
CA MET A 1 -17.47 30.87 24.15
C MET A 1 -16.32 30.20 24.88
N THR A 2 -16.24 28.89 24.79
CA THR A 2 -15.17 28.08 25.40
C THR A 2 -14.32 27.56 24.25
N THR A 3 -13.16 28.19 24.07
CA THR A 3 -12.13 27.77 23.11
C THR A 3 -11.57 26.44 23.55
N ALA A 4 -11.73 25.41 22.72
CA ALA A 4 -11.07 24.13 22.91
C ALA A 4 -9.54 24.33 22.86
N PRO A 5 -8.75 23.67 23.73
CA PRO A 5 -7.31 23.79 23.71
C PRO A 5 -6.74 23.21 22.41
N VAL A 6 -5.85 23.98 21.78
CA VAL A 6 -5.04 23.51 20.65
C VAL A 6 -4.12 22.40 21.19
N LEU A 7 -4.29 21.18 20.69
CA LEU A 7 -3.35 20.09 20.94
C LEU A 7 -2.01 20.48 20.30
N GLU A 8 -1.01 20.81 21.12
CA GLU A 8 0.37 20.87 20.65
C GLU A 8 0.72 19.52 20.04
N LYS A 9 1.28 19.54 18.81
CA LYS A 9 1.88 18.37 18.17
C LYS A 9 3.04 17.90 19.05
N GLY A 10 2.75 17.04 20.02
CA GLY A 10 3.79 16.29 20.72
C GLY A 10 4.60 15.52 19.69
N GLU A 11 5.94 15.55 19.80
CA GLU A 11 6.80 14.77 18.93
C GLU A 11 6.38 13.30 18.99
N TYR A 12 5.90 12.80 17.85
CA TYR A 12 5.47 11.41 17.72
C TYR A 12 6.68 10.53 18.05
N LYS A 13 6.57 9.75 19.12
CA LYS A 13 7.66 8.94 19.68
C LYS A 13 8.29 7.96 18.67
N TRP A 14 7.64 7.74 17.53
CA TRP A 14 8.11 6.88 16.43
C TRP A 14 8.40 7.63 15.11
N GLY A 15 8.44 8.97 15.12
CA GLY A 15 8.67 9.83 13.95
C GLY A 15 10.15 10.01 13.60
N PHE A 16 10.90 8.93 13.45
CA PHE A 16 12.30 9.00 13.04
C PHE A 16 12.40 9.22 11.52
N HIS A 17 13.17 10.20 11.07
CA HIS A 17 13.39 10.46 9.64
C HIS A 17 14.77 9.93 9.22
N ASP A 18 14.82 9.16 8.13
CA ASP A 18 16.06 8.76 7.47
C ASP A 18 16.49 9.84 6.44
N SER A 19 17.78 9.96 6.13
CA SER A 19 18.32 11.00 5.24
C SER A 19 17.80 10.88 3.80
N GLN A 20 17.36 11.98 3.18
CA GLN A 20 16.73 12.03 1.85
C GLN A 20 17.66 11.76 0.65
N GLU A 21 18.96 11.50 0.87
CA GLU A 21 19.95 11.22 -0.17
C GLU A 21 19.99 9.71 -0.46
N GLY A 22 19.02 9.18 -1.23
CA GLY A 22 19.02 7.75 -1.54
C GLY A 22 17.91 7.17 -2.43
N TYR A 23 16.93 7.94 -2.88
CA TYR A 23 15.82 7.38 -3.67
C TYR A 23 16.28 6.89 -5.05
N ALA A 24 15.88 5.67 -5.40
CA ALA A 24 16.06 5.10 -6.74
C ALA A 24 15.22 5.83 -7.79
N PHE A 25 14.00 6.24 -7.42
CA PHE A 25 13.12 7.01 -8.31
C PHE A 25 12.18 7.91 -7.51
N LYS A 26 11.87 9.09 -8.05
CA LYS A 26 10.86 10.02 -7.52
C LYS A 26 10.11 10.63 -8.69
N SER A 27 8.78 10.57 -8.65
CA SER A 27 7.95 11.18 -9.70
C SER A 27 8.12 12.71 -9.75
N GLY A 28 7.63 13.34 -10.82
CA GLY A 28 7.34 14.77 -10.78
C GLY A 28 6.29 15.09 -9.72
N LYS A 29 6.18 16.38 -9.35
CA LYS A 29 5.06 16.88 -8.54
C LYS A 29 3.80 16.97 -9.38
N GLY A 30 2.66 16.79 -8.74
CA GLY A 30 1.35 16.86 -9.37
C GLY A 30 0.98 15.57 -10.08
N LEU A 31 -0.18 15.58 -10.75
CA LEU A 31 -0.76 14.37 -11.30
C LEU A 31 -1.27 14.58 -12.72
N ASP A 32 -0.66 13.87 -13.66
CA ASP A 32 -1.07 13.83 -15.06
C ASP A 32 -0.97 12.40 -15.64
N SER A 33 -1.37 12.26 -16.91
CA SER A 33 -1.36 10.98 -17.61
C SER A 33 0.05 10.41 -17.81
N ALA A 34 1.08 11.28 -17.85
CA ALA A 34 2.47 10.87 -18.02
C ALA A 34 2.98 10.21 -16.74
N ILE A 35 2.71 10.80 -15.57
CA ILE A 35 3.03 10.24 -14.25
C ILE A 35 2.30 8.91 -14.06
N VAL A 36 0.99 8.85 -14.34
CA VAL A 36 0.23 7.61 -14.23
C VAL A 36 0.78 6.51 -15.14
N SER A 37 1.12 6.84 -16.40
CA SER A 37 1.74 5.89 -17.33
C SER A 37 3.13 5.46 -16.86
N GLN A 38 3.90 6.36 -16.27
CA GLN A 38 5.24 6.08 -15.74
C GLN A 38 5.19 5.14 -14.55
N ILE A 39 4.25 5.34 -13.61
CA ILE A 39 4.01 4.43 -12.48
C ILE A 39 3.74 3.02 -13.01
N SER A 40 2.81 2.90 -13.96
CA SER A 40 2.45 1.61 -14.54
C SER A 40 3.62 0.92 -15.25
N ALA A 41 4.45 1.69 -15.95
CA ALA A 41 5.64 1.19 -16.63
C ALA A 41 6.75 0.76 -15.65
N LEU A 42 7.00 1.53 -14.59
CA LEU A 42 7.99 1.19 -13.55
C LEU A 42 7.62 -0.09 -12.81
N LYS A 43 6.32 -0.31 -12.62
CA LYS A 43 5.76 -1.48 -11.98
C LYS A 43 5.61 -2.66 -12.94
N ASP A 44 5.88 -2.47 -14.23
CA ASP A 44 5.78 -3.48 -15.29
C ASP A 44 4.39 -4.17 -15.26
N GLU A 45 3.35 -3.34 -15.35
CA GLU A 45 1.96 -3.76 -15.28
C GLU A 45 1.38 -4.16 -16.64
N PRO A 46 0.37 -5.05 -16.67
CA PRO A 46 -0.37 -5.35 -17.89
C PRO A 46 -1.14 -4.13 -18.40
N ALA A 47 -1.34 -4.06 -19.72
CA ALA A 47 -1.97 -2.91 -20.40
C ALA A 47 -3.34 -2.53 -19.81
N TRP A 48 -4.15 -3.51 -19.41
CA TRP A 48 -5.47 -3.25 -18.82
C TRP A 48 -5.40 -2.48 -17.49
N MET A 49 -4.34 -2.68 -16.69
CA MET A 49 -4.16 -1.94 -15.44
C MET A 49 -3.77 -0.49 -15.75
N ARG A 50 -2.90 -0.28 -16.75
CA ARG A 50 -2.58 1.07 -17.22
C ARG A 50 -3.83 1.83 -17.69
N GLU A 51 -4.67 1.18 -18.49
CA GLU A 51 -5.94 1.75 -18.96
C GLU A 51 -6.90 2.04 -17.79
N PHE A 52 -6.99 1.13 -16.82
CA PHE A 52 -7.76 1.33 -15.59
C PHE A 52 -7.29 2.56 -14.81
N ARG A 53 -5.97 2.73 -14.64
CA ARG A 53 -5.38 3.87 -13.95
C ARG A 53 -5.64 5.20 -14.68
N LEU A 54 -5.50 5.22 -16.01
CA LEU A 54 -5.76 6.41 -16.82
C LEU A 54 -7.25 6.82 -16.78
N LYS A 55 -8.17 5.85 -16.87
CA LYS A 55 -9.60 6.14 -16.69
C LYS A 55 -9.89 6.67 -15.29
N SER A 56 -9.23 6.13 -14.27
CA SER A 56 -9.36 6.62 -12.89
C SER A 56 -8.87 8.05 -12.73
N LEU A 57 -7.82 8.44 -13.45
CA LEU A 57 -7.33 9.83 -13.50
C LEU A 57 -8.38 10.79 -14.09
N GLU A 58 -9.01 10.40 -15.21
CA GLU A 58 -10.08 11.21 -15.82
C GLU A 58 -11.24 11.41 -14.85
N ILE A 59 -11.64 10.35 -14.15
CA ILE A 59 -12.68 10.40 -13.12
C ILE A 59 -12.27 11.34 -11.98
N PHE A 60 -11.03 11.22 -11.50
CA PHE A 60 -10.48 12.10 -10.47
C PHE A 60 -10.55 13.57 -10.89
N GLN A 61 -10.16 13.90 -12.12
CA GLN A 61 -10.17 15.27 -12.64
C GLN A 61 -11.61 15.82 -12.79
N SER A 62 -12.56 14.97 -13.17
CA SER A 62 -13.96 15.37 -13.36
C SER A 62 -14.75 15.56 -12.06
N LYS A 63 -14.41 14.83 -10.99
CA LYS A 63 -15.17 14.87 -9.73
C LYS A 63 -14.76 16.05 -8.84
N PRO A 64 -15.72 16.72 -8.17
CA PRO A 64 -15.43 17.69 -7.13
C PRO A 64 -14.93 16.98 -5.86
N LEU A 65 -14.29 17.74 -4.96
CA LEU A 65 -13.96 17.22 -3.63
C LEU A 65 -15.24 16.83 -2.87
N PRO A 66 -15.22 15.72 -2.10
CA PRO A 66 -16.32 15.37 -1.22
C PRO A 66 -16.66 16.52 -0.25
N ARG A 67 -17.95 16.72 0.01
CA ARG A 67 -18.45 17.75 0.95
C ARG A 67 -18.69 17.20 2.36
N TRP A 68 -18.43 15.92 2.56
CA TRP A 68 -18.59 15.22 3.83
C TRP A 68 -17.22 14.90 4.42
N GLY A 69 -17.15 14.72 5.75
CA GLY A 69 -15.90 14.47 6.46
C GLY A 69 -15.14 15.76 6.79
N GLY A 70 -13.81 15.66 6.84
CA GLY A 70 -12.92 16.80 7.13
C GLY A 70 -12.84 17.80 5.97
N ASP A 71 -12.36 19.01 6.26
CA ASP A 71 -12.09 20.01 5.23
C ASP A 71 -10.85 19.61 4.41
N LEU A 72 -11.05 19.42 3.11
CA LEU A 72 -10.02 19.02 2.15
C LEU A 72 -9.56 20.19 1.26
N SER A 73 -10.10 21.39 1.47
CA SER A 73 -9.81 22.56 0.61
C SER A 73 -8.36 23.01 0.63
N SER A 74 -7.61 22.67 1.69
CA SER A 74 -6.18 22.97 1.81
C SER A 74 -5.26 22.01 1.06
N ILE A 75 -5.79 20.90 0.52
CA ILE A 75 -4.97 19.92 -0.19
C ILE A 75 -4.62 20.47 -1.58
N ASN A 76 -3.32 20.71 -1.79
CA ASN A 76 -2.78 21.01 -3.10
C ASN A 76 -2.32 19.73 -3.80
N PHE A 77 -3.17 19.17 -4.66
CA PHE A 77 -2.85 17.95 -5.41
C PHE A 77 -1.67 18.11 -6.39
N ASP A 78 -1.34 19.34 -6.77
CA ASP A 78 -0.22 19.63 -7.67
C ASP A 78 1.13 19.67 -6.93
N ASP A 79 1.12 19.68 -5.59
CA ASP A 79 2.33 19.74 -4.76
C ASP A 79 2.68 18.40 -4.08
N ILE A 80 2.11 17.31 -4.59
CA ILE A 80 2.31 15.96 -4.06
C ILE A 80 3.22 15.16 -4.99
N PHE A 81 4.15 14.39 -4.42
CA PHE A 81 4.82 13.30 -5.10
C PHE A 81 3.99 12.02 -4.98
N TYR A 82 3.52 11.47 -6.11
CA TYR A 82 2.60 10.33 -6.14
C TYR A 82 3.30 8.97 -6.21
N TYR A 83 4.60 8.94 -6.51
CA TYR A 83 5.37 7.71 -6.51
C TYR A 83 6.83 7.96 -6.14
N VAL A 84 7.32 7.23 -5.14
CA VAL A 84 8.70 7.30 -4.68
C VAL A 84 9.22 5.88 -4.43
N LYS A 85 10.28 5.52 -5.14
CA LYS A 85 10.99 4.24 -4.99
C LYS A 85 12.22 4.46 -4.13
N ALA A 86 12.23 3.88 -2.92
CA ALA A 86 13.34 3.99 -1.99
C ALA A 86 14.59 3.22 -2.43
N SER A 87 14.45 2.06 -3.08
CA SER A 87 15.56 1.19 -3.48
C SER A 87 15.24 0.52 -4.81
N GLU A 88 16.24 0.28 -5.66
CA GLU A 88 16.05 -0.51 -6.89
C GLU A 88 15.72 -1.98 -6.64
N LYS A 89 16.09 -2.50 -5.46
CA LYS A 89 15.91 -3.90 -5.08
C LYS A 89 14.83 -4.04 -4.02
N GLN A 90 13.81 -4.84 -4.33
CA GLN A 90 12.94 -5.46 -3.33
C GLN A 90 13.70 -6.65 -2.73
N GLY A 91 13.84 -6.66 -1.41
CA GLY A 91 14.47 -7.79 -0.72
C GLY A 91 13.51 -8.97 -0.65
N LYS A 92 13.91 -10.14 -1.17
CA LYS A 92 13.10 -11.37 -1.07
C LYS A 92 13.25 -12.05 0.29
N SER A 93 14.30 -11.69 1.01
CA SER A 93 14.64 -12.20 2.32
C SER A 93 14.94 -11.04 3.25
N TRP A 94 14.80 -11.27 4.56
CA TRP A 94 15.14 -10.26 5.56
C TRP A 94 16.56 -9.74 5.35
N ASP A 95 17.52 -10.61 5.01
CA ASP A 95 18.92 -10.25 4.80
C ASP A 95 19.13 -9.30 3.61
N GLU A 96 18.23 -9.28 2.63
CA GLU A 96 18.28 -8.38 1.47
C GLU A 96 17.66 -7.01 1.73
N VAL A 97 16.95 -6.83 2.85
CA VAL A 97 16.36 -5.53 3.21
C VAL A 97 17.48 -4.53 3.55
N PRO A 98 17.44 -3.29 3.01
CA PRO A 98 18.38 -2.23 3.34
C PRO A 98 18.56 -2.00 4.85
N ALA A 99 19.78 -1.65 5.28
CA ALA A 99 20.15 -1.61 6.70
C ALA A 99 19.41 -0.52 7.50
N ASP A 100 19.11 0.61 6.87
CA ASP A 100 18.24 1.67 7.38
C ASP A 100 16.82 1.18 7.66
N ILE A 101 16.22 0.47 6.70
CA ILE A 101 14.89 -0.14 6.84
C ILE A 101 14.88 -1.22 7.93
N LYS A 102 15.90 -2.09 7.99
CA LYS A 102 16.06 -3.09 9.05
C LYS A 102 16.09 -2.48 10.44
N ARG A 103 16.92 -1.44 10.66
CA ARG A 103 16.99 -0.73 11.95
C ARG A 103 15.63 -0.19 12.35
N THR A 104 14.89 0.34 11.39
CA THR A 104 13.52 0.81 11.58
C THR A 104 12.59 -0.31 12.05
N PHE A 105 12.61 -1.46 11.38
CA PHE A 105 11.74 -2.59 11.73
C PHE A 105 12.16 -3.33 13.01
N ASP A 106 13.46 -3.42 13.31
CA ASP A 106 13.97 -3.94 14.59
C ASP A 106 13.44 -3.12 15.76
N ARG A 107 13.42 -1.78 15.62
CA ARG A 107 12.88 -0.88 16.65
C ARG A 107 11.37 -1.01 16.82
N LEU A 108 10.66 -1.44 15.79
CA LEU A 108 9.24 -1.75 15.83
C LEU A 108 8.96 -3.16 16.36
N GLY A 109 9.99 -3.99 16.56
CA GLY A 109 9.86 -5.35 17.07
C GLY A 109 9.29 -6.35 16.07
N ILE A 110 9.27 -6.02 14.77
CA ILE A 110 8.64 -6.84 13.73
C ILE A 110 9.25 -8.25 13.64
N PRO A 111 10.59 -8.44 13.65
CA PRO A 111 11.17 -9.79 13.57
C PRO A 111 10.83 -10.69 14.77
N GLU A 112 10.67 -10.10 15.95
CA GLU A 112 10.27 -10.85 17.15
C GLU A 112 8.78 -11.22 17.11
N ALA A 113 7.94 -10.30 16.65
CA ALA A 113 6.52 -10.54 16.45
C ALA A 113 6.28 -11.62 15.38
N GLU A 114 7.01 -11.57 14.26
CA GLU A 114 6.94 -12.59 13.20
C GLU A 114 7.24 -13.99 13.75
N ARG A 115 8.34 -14.15 14.50
CA ARG A 115 8.76 -15.45 15.03
C ARG A 115 7.82 -16.01 16.10
N LYS A 116 7.18 -15.15 16.90
CA LYS A 116 6.41 -15.59 18.06
C LYS A 116 4.90 -15.65 17.81
N PHE A 117 4.35 -14.78 16.96
CA PHE A 117 2.91 -14.48 16.99
C PHE A 117 2.24 -14.31 15.63
N LEU A 118 2.97 -14.27 14.50
CA LEU A 118 2.37 -13.94 13.20
C LEU A 118 2.45 -15.10 12.21
N ALA A 119 1.41 -15.22 11.38
CA ALA A 119 1.33 -16.23 10.32
C ALA A 119 1.99 -15.76 9.01
N GLY A 120 2.17 -14.45 8.88
CA GLY A 120 2.86 -13.78 7.80
C GLY A 120 2.97 -12.29 8.09
N VAL A 121 3.95 -11.66 7.47
CA VAL A 121 4.24 -10.23 7.58
C VAL A 121 4.51 -9.65 6.21
N GLY A 122 3.78 -8.58 5.87
CA GLY A 122 4.12 -7.66 4.79
C GLY A 122 4.61 -6.34 5.37
N ALA A 123 5.67 -5.75 4.82
CA ALA A 123 6.12 -4.43 5.23
C ALA A 123 6.33 -3.51 4.02
N GLN A 124 5.60 -2.41 4.00
CA GLN A 124 5.68 -1.37 2.99
C GLN A 124 6.45 -0.17 3.51
N TYR A 125 7.39 0.28 2.69
CA TYR A 125 8.18 1.47 2.93
C TYR A 125 8.04 2.40 1.73
N GLU A 126 7.54 3.60 1.98
CA GLU A 126 7.13 4.55 0.94
C GLU A 126 6.09 3.95 -0.01
N SER A 127 6.41 3.88 -1.31
CA SER A 127 5.52 3.37 -2.35
C SER A 127 5.72 1.89 -2.66
N GLU A 128 6.58 1.14 -1.96
CA GLU A 128 6.83 -0.28 -2.30
C GLU A 128 6.86 -1.20 -1.08
N VAL A 129 6.35 -2.41 -1.25
CA VAL A 129 6.52 -3.49 -0.28
C VAL A 129 7.96 -3.99 -0.34
N VAL A 130 8.68 -3.86 0.77
CA VAL A 130 10.12 -4.16 0.88
C VAL A 130 10.41 -5.50 1.53
N TYR A 131 9.43 -6.08 2.22
CA TYR A 131 9.52 -7.41 2.83
C TYR A 131 8.16 -8.10 2.80
N HIS A 132 8.16 -9.39 2.46
CA HIS A 132 6.97 -10.22 2.51
C HIS A 132 7.32 -11.65 2.91
N SER A 133 6.65 -12.17 3.94
CA SER A 133 6.84 -13.53 4.44
C SER A 133 5.49 -14.12 4.84
N ILE A 134 5.26 -15.40 4.53
CA ILE A 134 4.10 -16.17 4.98
C ILE A 134 4.57 -17.58 5.27
N ARG A 135 4.05 -18.18 6.35
CA ARG A 135 4.40 -19.55 6.74
C ARG A 135 4.07 -20.55 5.64
N GLU A 136 4.98 -21.49 5.45
CA GLU A 136 4.89 -22.52 4.40
C GLU A 136 3.69 -23.46 4.55
N ASP A 137 3.19 -23.69 5.76
CA ASP A 137 2.00 -24.50 6.00
C ASP A 137 0.70 -23.83 5.51
N LEU A 138 0.64 -22.49 5.54
CA LEU A 138 -0.49 -21.74 4.99
C LEU A 138 -0.44 -21.69 3.47
N LYS A 139 0.75 -21.50 2.88
CA LYS A 139 0.95 -21.59 1.42
C LYS A 139 0.50 -22.95 0.87
N LYS A 140 0.85 -24.04 1.57
CA LYS A 140 0.42 -25.41 1.20
C LYS A 140 -1.09 -25.62 1.25
N GLN A 141 -1.80 -24.84 2.06
CA GLN A 141 -3.27 -24.82 2.11
C GLN A 141 -3.89 -23.92 1.04
N GLY A 142 -3.09 -23.27 0.19
CA GLY A 142 -3.54 -22.39 -0.87
C GLY A 142 -3.80 -20.95 -0.43
N VAL A 143 -3.41 -20.57 0.79
CA VAL A 143 -3.49 -19.17 1.23
C VAL A 143 -2.47 -18.35 0.46
N ILE A 144 -2.93 -17.26 -0.14
CA ILE A 144 -2.08 -16.27 -0.79
C ILE A 144 -2.04 -15.06 0.12
N PHE A 145 -0.85 -14.68 0.55
CA PHE A 145 -0.58 -13.37 1.13
C PHE A 145 0.66 -12.87 0.39
N VAL A 146 0.51 -11.78 -0.36
CA VAL A 146 1.59 -11.13 -1.12
C VAL A 146 1.31 -9.63 -1.23
N ALA A 147 2.26 -8.85 -1.73
CA ALA A 147 2.01 -7.46 -2.12
C ALA A 147 0.98 -7.38 -3.26
N THR A 148 0.17 -6.32 -3.30
CA THR A 148 -0.84 -6.09 -4.35
C THR A 148 -0.23 -6.15 -5.76
N ASP A 149 0.98 -5.63 -5.93
CA ASP A 149 1.75 -5.69 -7.18
C ASP A 149 2.10 -7.10 -7.63
N THR A 150 2.54 -7.92 -6.67
CA THR A 150 2.88 -9.32 -6.92
C THR A 150 1.62 -10.09 -7.34
N ALA A 151 0.49 -9.86 -6.66
CA ALA A 151 -0.77 -10.51 -7.00
C ALA A 151 -1.28 -10.15 -8.40
N LEU A 152 -1.11 -8.89 -8.83
CA LEU A 152 -1.46 -8.48 -10.19
C LEU A 152 -0.70 -9.28 -11.26
N LYS A 153 0.56 -9.65 -10.99
CA LYS A 153 1.42 -10.39 -11.92
C LYS A 153 1.25 -11.90 -11.82
N GLU A 154 1.23 -12.44 -10.61
CA GLU A 154 1.26 -13.89 -10.35
C GLU A 154 -0.14 -14.52 -10.27
N HIS A 155 -1.16 -13.72 -9.95
CA HIS A 155 -2.56 -14.16 -9.81
C HIS A 155 -3.54 -13.30 -10.62
N PRO A 156 -3.28 -13.03 -11.92
CA PRO A 156 -4.00 -12.01 -12.69
C PRO A 156 -5.50 -12.29 -12.83
N ASP A 157 -5.91 -13.55 -12.94
CA ASP A 157 -7.33 -13.92 -13.09
C ASP A 157 -8.12 -13.61 -11.83
N LEU A 158 -7.61 -14.06 -10.67
CA LEU A 158 -8.21 -13.82 -9.37
C LEU A 158 -8.20 -12.32 -9.03
N PHE A 159 -7.08 -11.65 -9.30
CA PHE A 159 -6.95 -10.21 -9.08
C PHE A 159 -8.00 -9.46 -9.91
N LYS A 160 -8.07 -9.71 -11.21
CA LYS A 160 -8.97 -9.00 -12.12
C LYS A 160 -10.44 -9.27 -11.83
N GLN A 161 -10.79 -10.46 -11.32
CA GLN A 161 -12.16 -10.79 -10.93
C GLN A 161 -12.68 -9.89 -9.81
N TYR A 162 -11.84 -9.55 -8.83
CA TYR A 162 -12.27 -8.82 -7.63
C TYR A 162 -11.80 -7.36 -7.57
N TRP A 163 -10.82 -6.99 -8.38
CA TRP A 163 -10.24 -5.64 -8.36
C TRP A 163 -11.29 -4.55 -8.58
N ALA A 164 -11.35 -3.60 -7.64
CA ALA A 164 -12.24 -2.44 -7.68
C ALA A 164 -13.75 -2.76 -7.80
N THR A 165 -14.16 -3.97 -7.43
CA THR A 165 -15.58 -4.38 -7.42
C THR A 165 -16.37 -3.76 -6.28
N VAL A 166 -15.77 -3.67 -5.09
CA VAL A 166 -16.39 -3.08 -3.89
C VAL A 166 -16.23 -1.55 -3.88
N ILE A 167 -15.02 -1.06 -4.16
CA ILE A 167 -14.71 0.38 -4.22
C ILE A 167 -14.26 0.71 -5.64
N PRO A 168 -15.19 1.01 -6.57
CA PRO A 168 -14.84 1.41 -7.93
C PRO A 168 -14.24 2.83 -7.97
N PRO A 169 -13.51 3.21 -9.03
CA PRO A 169 -12.99 4.57 -9.18
C PRO A 169 -14.08 5.65 -9.13
N ASP A 170 -15.30 5.31 -9.53
CA ASP A 170 -16.43 6.23 -9.53
C ASP A 170 -17.02 6.53 -8.13
N ASP A 171 -16.61 5.81 -7.09
CA ASP A 171 -17.15 5.98 -5.73
C ASP A 171 -17.01 7.43 -5.24
N ASN A 172 -15.79 7.97 -5.24
CA ASN A 172 -15.54 9.38 -4.90
C ASN A 172 -14.19 9.87 -5.50
N LYS A 173 -13.91 11.17 -5.40
CA LYS A 173 -12.67 11.76 -5.95
C LYS A 173 -11.41 11.10 -5.41
N LEU A 174 -11.34 10.80 -4.11
CA LEU A 174 -10.16 10.18 -3.50
C LEU A 174 -10.04 8.69 -3.84
N ALA A 175 -11.16 7.99 -4.03
CA ALA A 175 -11.15 6.61 -4.55
C ALA A 175 -10.62 6.57 -5.99
N ALA A 176 -11.01 7.54 -6.84
CA ALA A 176 -10.47 7.70 -8.18
C ALA A 176 -8.96 8.00 -8.16
N LEU A 177 -8.53 8.90 -7.25
CA LEU A 177 -7.11 9.22 -7.04
C LEU A 177 -6.31 7.97 -6.68
N ASN A 178 -6.73 7.24 -5.64
CA ASN A 178 -6.08 6.01 -5.22
C ASN A 178 -6.05 4.98 -6.36
N SER A 179 -7.15 4.81 -7.12
CA SER A 179 -7.18 3.89 -8.27
C SER A 179 -6.22 4.27 -9.40
N ALA A 180 -5.94 5.56 -9.59
CA ALA A 180 -4.97 6.03 -10.58
C ALA A 180 -3.52 5.76 -10.16
N VAL A 181 -3.19 5.95 -8.89
CA VAL A 181 -1.79 6.03 -8.42
C VAL A 181 -1.42 5.04 -7.32
N TRP A 182 -2.26 4.04 -7.03
CA TRP A 182 -1.94 3.03 -6.03
C TRP A 182 -0.55 2.44 -6.29
N SER A 183 0.24 2.32 -5.23
CA SER A 183 1.64 1.97 -5.33
C SER A 183 2.04 0.76 -4.50
N GLY A 184 1.18 0.29 -3.59
CA GLY A 184 1.38 -0.95 -2.86
C GLY A 184 0.10 -1.41 -2.15
N GLY A 185 0.25 -2.06 -1.01
CA GLY A 185 -0.82 -2.67 -0.23
C GLY A 185 -0.69 -4.18 -0.13
N SER A 186 -1.71 -4.81 0.45
CA SER A 186 -1.76 -6.25 0.69
C SER A 186 -2.77 -6.95 -0.22
N PHE A 187 -2.40 -8.10 -0.78
CA PHE A 187 -3.34 -9.02 -1.41
C PHE A 187 -3.43 -10.30 -0.58
N ILE A 188 -4.64 -10.63 -0.12
CA ILE A 188 -4.92 -11.81 0.67
C ILE A 188 -6.01 -12.61 -0.02
N TYR A 189 -5.77 -13.90 -0.25
CA TYR A 189 -6.79 -14.87 -0.62
C TYR A 189 -6.75 -16.08 0.32
N VAL A 190 -7.93 -16.47 0.83
CA VAL A 190 -8.10 -17.62 1.72
C VAL A 190 -9.09 -18.59 1.08
N PRO A 191 -8.65 -19.81 0.70
CA PRO A 191 -9.50 -20.79 0.03
C PRO A 191 -10.66 -21.30 0.90
N PRO A 192 -11.68 -21.93 0.29
CA PRO A 192 -12.83 -22.46 1.01
C PRO A 192 -12.46 -23.37 2.18
N GLY A 193 -13.09 -23.14 3.32
CA GLY A 193 -12.90 -23.93 4.55
C GLY A 193 -11.54 -23.77 5.26
N VAL A 194 -10.59 -23.00 4.71
CA VAL A 194 -9.28 -22.77 5.32
C VAL A 194 -9.40 -21.74 6.44
N LYS A 195 -8.85 -22.04 7.62
CA LYS A 195 -8.83 -21.14 8.77
C LYS A 195 -7.42 -20.71 9.12
N VAL A 196 -7.14 -19.42 8.92
CA VAL A 196 -5.90 -18.77 9.32
C VAL A 196 -6.08 -18.21 10.73
N GLU A 197 -5.81 -19.04 11.74
CA GLU A 197 -6.06 -18.70 13.15
C GLU A 197 -5.06 -17.70 13.72
N ILE A 198 -3.83 -17.71 13.19
CA ILE A 198 -2.78 -16.77 13.58
C ILE A 198 -2.89 -15.53 12.68
N PRO A 199 -2.80 -14.31 13.22
CA PRO A 199 -2.98 -13.10 12.43
C PRO A 199 -1.97 -12.96 11.28
N LEU A 200 -2.45 -12.47 10.14
CA LEU A 200 -1.63 -11.86 9.10
C LEU A 200 -1.50 -10.37 9.41
N GLN A 201 -0.30 -9.82 9.29
CA GLN A 201 -0.06 -8.42 9.59
C GLN A 201 0.66 -7.70 8.46
N ALA A 202 0.19 -6.50 8.13
CA ALA A 202 0.88 -5.58 7.25
C ALA A 202 1.35 -4.34 8.04
N TYR A 203 2.54 -3.86 7.74
CA TYR A 203 3.09 -2.63 8.32
C TYR A 203 3.35 -1.60 7.23
N PHE A 204 2.94 -0.36 7.49
CA PHE A 204 3.07 0.75 6.55
C PHE A 204 3.87 1.89 7.16
N ARG A 205 4.89 2.37 6.44
CA ARG A 205 5.70 3.50 6.90
C ARG A 205 6.01 4.51 5.79
N ILE A 206 5.75 5.78 6.11
CA ILE A 206 6.11 6.97 5.33
C ILE A 206 7.29 7.64 6.00
N ASN A 207 8.34 7.93 5.24
CA ASN A 207 9.46 8.76 5.70
C ASN A 207 9.66 10.00 4.80
N THR A 208 9.12 10.02 3.58
CA THR A 208 9.31 11.12 2.63
C THR A 208 8.32 12.27 2.87
N GLU A 209 8.83 13.49 3.08
CA GLU A 209 7.99 14.69 3.17
C GLU A 209 7.27 14.99 1.84
N ASN A 210 6.01 15.41 1.92
CA ASN A 210 5.14 15.73 0.78
C ASN A 210 4.94 14.58 -0.22
N MET A 211 5.15 13.33 0.22
CA MET A 211 4.77 12.15 -0.53
C MET A 211 3.35 11.71 -0.12
N GLY A 212 2.52 11.39 -1.10
CA GLY A 212 1.26 10.70 -0.86
C GLY A 212 1.47 9.19 -0.87
N GLN A 213 1.08 8.49 0.19
CA GLN A 213 1.00 7.03 0.19
C GLN A 213 -0.40 6.60 -0.27
N PHE A 214 -0.43 5.75 -1.30
CA PHE A 214 -1.66 5.23 -1.88
C PHE A 214 -1.60 3.71 -1.88
N GLU A 215 -1.89 3.12 -0.72
CA GLU A 215 -2.02 1.68 -0.59
C GLU A 215 -3.41 1.22 -1.03
N ARG A 216 -3.48 -0.04 -1.48
CA ARG A 216 -4.73 -0.67 -1.80
C ARG A 216 -4.68 -2.14 -1.42
N THR A 217 -5.43 -2.45 -0.36
CA THR A 217 -5.54 -3.79 0.18
C THR A 217 -6.77 -4.51 -0.40
N LEU A 218 -6.57 -5.74 -0.91
CA LEU A 218 -7.62 -6.61 -1.45
C LEU A 218 -7.60 -7.94 -0.69
N ILE A 219 -8.67 -8.20 0.05
CA ILE A 219 -8.84 -9.42 0.86
C ILE A 219 -10.03 -10.21 0.32
N ILE A 220 -9.79 -11.45 -0.08
CA ILE A 220 -10.78 -12.38 -0.60
C ILE A 220 -10.82 -13.58 0.34
N VAL A 221 -11.95 -13.76 1.03
CA VAL A 221 -12.16 -14.86 1.98
C VAL A 221 -13.30 -15.70 1.46
N ASP A 222 -13.01 -16.92 1.03
CA ASP A 222 -13.99 -17.79 0.38
C ASP A 222 -14.91 -18.48 1.41
N GLU A 223 -15.88 -19.25 0.91
CA GLU A 223 -16.93 -19.86 1.74
C GLU A 223 -16.34 -20.72 2.88
N GLY A 224 -16.81 -20.45 4.10
CA GLY A 224 -16.36 -21.16 5.30
C GLY A 224 -14.91 -20.89 5.71
N ALA A 225 -14.20 -20.00 5.02
CA ALA A 225 -12.84 -19.60 5.35
C ALA A 225 -12.79 -18.55 6.46
N TYR A 226 -11.63 -18.40 7.09
CA TYR A 226 -11.40 -17.42 8.15
C TYR A 226 -9.99 -16.85 8.08
N VAL A 227 -9.86 -15.55 8.31
CA VAL A 227 -8.58 -14.87 8.51
C VAL A 227 -8.75 -13.72 9.49
N HIS A 228 -7.72 -13.51 10.30
CA HIS A 228 -7.55 -12.31 11.09
C HIS A 228 -6.44 -11.48 10.45
N TYR A 229 -6.79 -10.29 9.96
CA TYR A 229 -5.85 -9.34 9.34
C TYR A 229 -5.70 -8.08 10.19
N VAL A 230 -4.46 -7.60 10.31
CA VAL A 230 -4.09 -6.39 11.05
C VAL A 230 -3.27 -5.49 10.13
N GLU A 231 -3.68 -4.22 10.03
CA GLU A 231 -3.05 -3.14 9.26
C GLU A 231 -2.82 -1.92 10.17
#